data_AF-A0A832YIV8-F1
#
_entry.id   AF-A0A832YIV8-F1
#
_cell.length_a   1.000
_cell.length_b   1.000
_cell.length_c   1.000
_cell.angle_alpha   90.00
_cell.angle_beta   90.00
_cell.angle_gamma   90.00
#
_symmetry.space_group_name_H-M   'P 1'
#
loop_
_entity.id
_entity.type
_entity.pdbx_description
1 polymer ?
#
loop_
_entity_poly.entity_id
_entity_poly.type
_entity_poly.pdbx_seq_one_letter_code
_entity_poly.pdbx_strand_id
1 'polypeptide(L)' 'RNIRKSITSLLEELKSEEYSMSVRAANTTSLLDDITQDPNMPSYVRTSLWQIVSMLENIRE' A
#
# COMPACT_ATOMS: atom_id res chain seq x y z
N ARG A 1 8.40 -12.32 -6.04
CA ARG A 1 8.32 -10.84 -5.89
C ARG A 1 9.04 -10.47 -4.59
N ASN A 2 9.91 -9.46 -4.55
CA ASN A 2 10.54 -9.04 -3.29
C ASN A 2 9.64 -8.00 -2.61
N ILE A 3 8.78 -8.46 -1.68
CA ILE A 3 7.78 -7.64 -0.98
C ILE A 3 8.41 -6.39 -0.35
N ARG A 4 9.62 -6.52 0.22
CA ARG A 4 10.34 -5.40 0.82
C ARG A 4 10.59 -4.29 -0.20
N LYS A 5 11.06 -4.65 -1.40
CA LYS A 5 11.32 -3.68 -2.48
C LYS A 5 10.02 -2.99 -2.90
N SER A 6 8.92 -3.74 -3.05
CA SER A 6 7.62 -3.18 -3.40
C SER A 6 7.11 -2.19 -2.35
N ILE A 7 7.22 -2.52 -1.06
CA ILE A 7 6.82 -1.62 0.03
C ILE A 7 7.71 -0.36 0.06
N THR A 8 9.01 -0.48 -0.19
CA THR A 8 9.89 0.70 -0.26
C THR A 8 9.50 1.63 -1.41
N SER A 9 9.23 1.09 -2.60
CA SER A 9 8.76 1.90 -3.74
C SER A 9 7.43 2.59 -3.45
N LEU A 10 6.49 1.91 -2.79
CA LEU A 10 5.22 2.49 -2.35
C LEU A 10 5.41 3.68 -1.40
N LEU A 11 6.36 3.56 -0.47
CA LEU A 11 6.67 4.64 0.46
C LEU A 11 7.23 5.87 -0.26
N GLU A 12 8.02 5.67 -1.33
CA GLU A 12 8.53 6.77 -2.15
C GLU A 12 7.41 7.44 -2.96
N GLU A 13 6.51 6.67 -3.57
CA GLU A 13 5.33 7.21 -4.29
C GLU A 13 4.40 8.00 -3.36
N LEU A 14 4.15 7.50 -2.14
CA LEU A 14 3.36 8.22 -1.14
C LEU A 14 4.00 9.55 -0.74
N LYS A 15 5.33 9.63 -0.70
CA LYS A 15 6.06 10.84 -0.33
C LYS A 15 6.23 11.81 -1.50
N SER A 16 6.08 11.36 -2.74
CA SER A 16 6.19 12.22 -3.92
C SER A 16 5.18 13.37 -3.87
N GLU A 17 5.57 14.57 -4.26
CA GLU A 17 4.65 15.71 -4.38
C GLU A 17 4.04 15.84 -5.79
N GLU A 18 4.32 14.88 -6.68
CA GLU A 18 3.87 14.89 -8.07
C GLU A 18 2.33 14.81 -8.22
N TYR A 19 1.68 14.03 -7.35
CA TYR A 19 0.23 13.81 -7.38
C TYR A 19 -0.44 14.28 -6.09
N SER A 20 -1.75 14.54 -6.15
CA SER A 20 -2.55 14.86 -4.96
C SER A 20 -2.48 13.70 -3.95
N MET A 21 -2.69 14.02 -2.67
CA MET A 21 -2.66 13.01 -1.60
C MET A 21 -3.67 11.89 -1.86
N SER A 22 -4.89 12.22 -2.31
CA SER A 22 -5.93 11.23 -2.61
C SER A 22 -5.57 10.32 -3.77
N VAL A 23 -4.89 10.82 -4.81
CA VAL A 23 -4.41 10.00 -5.94
C VAL A 23 -3.29 9.06 -5.49
N ARG A 24 -2.34 9.55 -4.69
CA ARG A 24 -1.27 8.71 -4.12
C ARG A 24 -1.82 7.62 -3.21
N ALA A 25 -2.82 7.95 -2.39
CA ALA A 25 -3.50 6.99 -1.53
C ALA A 25 -4.20 5.90 -2.36
N ALA A 26 -4.94 6.29 -3.40
CA ALA A 26 -5.62 5.34 -4.29
C ALA A 26 -4.64 4.38 -4.99
N ASN A 27 -3.54 4.90 -5.55
CA ASN A 27 -2.50 4.10 -6.20
C ASN A 27 -1.87 3.11 -5.21
N THR A 28 -1.56 3.58 -4.00
CA THR A 28 -0.97 2.76 -2.95
C THR A 28 -1.91 1.63 -2.51
N THR A 29 -3.20 1.92 -2.32
CA THR A 29 -4.19 0.90 -1.97
C THR A 29 -4.23 -0.21 -3.01
N SER A 30 -4.30 0.13 -4.30
CA SER A 30 -4.32 -0.86 -5.39
C SER A 30 -3.10 -1.77 -5.39
N LEU A 31 -1.92 -1.24 -5.06
CA LEU A 31 -0.67 -2.00 -5.00
C LEU A 31 -0.53 -2.84 -3.72
N LEU A 32 -1.08 -2.36 -2.60
CA LEU A 32 -1.14 -3.13 -1.36
C LEU A 32 -2.07 -4.34 -1.49
N ASP A 33 -3.21 -4.18 -2.17
CA ASP A 33 -4.13 -5.29 -2.45
C ASP A 33 -3.38 -6.42 -3.17
N ASP A 34 -2.68 -6.09 -4.24
CA ASP A 34 -1.78 -6.98 -4.99
C ASP A 34 -0.77 -7.74 -4.11
N ILE A 35 -0.20 -7.06 -3.11
CA ILE A 35 0.76 -7.63 -2.17
C ILE A 35 0.07 -8.57 -1.18
N THR A 36 -1.11 -8.20 -0.67
CA THR A 36 -1.85 -9.02 0.32
C THR A 36 -2.31 -10.37 -0.22
N GLN A 37 -2.45 -10.47 -1.55
CA GLN A 37 -2.78 -11.72 -2.26
C GLN A 37 -1.58 -12.69 -2.41
N ASP A 38 -0.36 -12.32 -2.02
CA ASP A 38 0.78 -13.24 -2.09
C ASP A 38 0.54 -14.45 -1.15
N PRO A 39 0.56 -15.70 -1.67
CA PRO A 39 0.31 -16.89 -0.87
C PRO A 39 1.41 -17.16 0.17
N ASN A 40 2.61 -16.61 0.00
CA ASN A 40 3.71 -16.74 0.95
C ASN A 40 3.70 -15.66 2.04
N MET A 41 2.70 -14.77 2.03
CA MET A 41 2.59 -13.69 3.00
C MET A 41 2.25 -14.23 4.40
N PRO A 42 3.05 -13.92 5.44
CA PRO A 42 2.67 -14.25 6.80
C PRO A 42 1.38 -13.55 7.20
N SER A 43 0.49 -14.25 7.92
CA SER A 43 -0.83 -13.73 8.30
C SER A 43 -0.77 -12.41 9.07
N TYR A 44 0.21 -12.25 9.97
CA TYR A 44 0.36 -11.01 10.74
C TYR A 44 0.71 -9.81 9.84
N VAL A 45 1.51 -10.02 8.78
CA VAL A 45 1.84 -8.98 7.81
C VAL A 45 0.60 -8.60 7.03
N ARG A 46 -0.19 -9.58 6.57
CA ARG A 46 -1.45 -9.33 5.87
C ARG A 46 -2.41 -8.47 6.71
N THR A 47 -2.57 -8.78 8.00
CA THR A 47 -3.40 -7.98 8.91
C THR A 47 -2.90 -6.55 9.03
N SER A 48 -1.58 -6.34 9.16
CA SER A 48 -1.02 -4.98 9.19
C SER A 48 -1.24 -4.22 7.89
N LEU A 49 -1.09 -4.87 6.73
CA LEU A 49 -1.36 -4.25 5.44
C LEU A 49 -2.84 -3.86 5.28
N TRP A 50 -3.77 -4.68 5.75
CA TRP A 50 -5.19 -4.33 5.77
C TRP A 50 -5.48 -3.08 6.59
N GLN A 51 -4.85 -2.92 7.75
CA GLN A 51 -4.98 -1.69 8.55
C GLN A 51 -4.47 -0.46 7.78
N ILE A 52 -3.37 -0.60 7.03
CA ILE A 52 -2.82 0.47 6.18
C ILE A 52 -3.77 0.80 5.04
N VAL A 53 -4.35 -0.20 4.37
CA VAL A 53 -5.37 0.01 3.33
C VAL A 53 -6.55 0.81 3.88
N SER A 54 -7.11 0.42 5.03
CA SER A 54 -8.21 1.17 5.65
C SER A 54 -7.84 2.62 5.97
N MET A 55 -6.60 2.89 6.40
CA MET A 55 -6.13 4.26 6.62
C MET A 55 -6.02 5.06 5.33
N LEU A 56 -5.53 4.46 4.25
CA LEU A 56 -5.39 5.11 2.95
C LEU A 56 -6.76 5.40 2.30
N GLU A 57 -7.74 4.50 2.48
CA GLU A 57 -9.10 4.72 1.98
C GLU A 57 -9.76 5.94 2.61
N ASN A 58 -9.54 6.17 3.91
CA ASN A 58 -10.02 7.38 4.60
C ASN A 58 -9.38 8.70 4.11
N ILE A 59 -8.22 8.64 3.43
CA ILE A 59 -7.55 9.81 2.85
C ILE A 59 -8.00 10.04 1.40
N ARG A 60 -8.41 8.97 0.71
CA ARG A 60 -8.91 9.02 -0.66
C ARG A 60 -10.30 9.64 -0.73
N GLU A 61 -11.17 9.31 0.22
CA GLU A 61 -12.52 9.87 0.38
C GLU A 61 -12.50 11.32 0.90
#